data_AF-A0AAX3KQA2-F1
#
_entry.id   AF-A0AAX3KQA2-F1
#
_cell.length_a   1.000
_cell.length_b   1.000
_cell.length_c   1.000
_cell.angle_alpha   90.00
_cell.angle_beta   90.00
_cell.angle_gamma   90.00
#
_symmetry.space_group_name_H-M   'P 1'
#
loop_
_entity.id
_entity.type
_entity.pdbx_description
1 polymer ?
#
loop_
_entity_poly.entity_id
_entity_poly.type
_entity_poly.pdbx_seq_one_letter_code
_entity_poly.pdbx_strand_id
1 'polypeptide(L)'
;MSNILDKGRDAYEFVTHDQADRTGIACARIAGSLAKGVDPQALAVQLTANERKNNKNDPEIVTEQDVLSAAKMHRLNQTRQVYPQVQAAELNKVAQQVDETDLVFHN
;
A
#
# COMPACT_ATOMS: atom_id res chain seq x y z
N MET A 1 -27.55 0.29 10.44
CA MET A 1 -27.35 -1.17 10.45
C MET A 1 -26.16 -1.55 9.57
N SER A 2 -24.91 -1.26 9.98
CA SER A 2 -23.70 -1.39 9.12
C SER A 2 -22.70 -2.44 9.61
N ASN A 3 -22.53 -2.58 10.93
CA ASN A 3 -21.31 -3.18 11.49
C ASN A 3 -21.15 -4.70 11.32
N ILE A 4 -22.22 -5.46 11.07
CA ILE A 4 -22.14 -6.93 10.91
C ILE A 4 -21.78 -7.30 9.47
N LEU A 5 -22.32 -6.57 8.49
CA LEU A 5 -22.00 -6.75 7.07
C LEU A 5 -20.56 -6.33 6.76
N ASP A 6 -20.10 -5.21 7.33
CA ASP A 6 -18.72 -4.73 7.15
C ASP A 6 -17.69 -5.70 7.73
N LYS A 7 -17.96 -6.28 8.91
CA LYS A 7 -17.09 -7.30 9.53
C LYS A 7 -17.04 -8.59 8.72
N GLY A 8 -18.17 -9.02 8.14
CA GLY A 8 -18.21 -10.20 7.28
C GLY A 8 -17.42 -10.02 5.99
N ARG A 9 -17.46 -8.80 5.41
CA ARG A 9 -16.68 -8.43 4.23
C ARG A 9 -15.18 -8.42 4.51
N ASP A 10 -14.75 -7.84 5.63
CA ASP A 10 -13.33 -7.81 6.01
C ASP A 10 -12.75 -9.21 6.25
N ALA A 11 -13.52 -10.10 6.89
CA ALA A 11 -13.12 -11.48 7.13
C ALA A 11 -13.02 -12.28 5.82
N TYR A 12 -13.95 -12.06 4.87
CA TYR A 12 -13.89 -12.69 3.55
C TYR A 12 -12.70 -12.16 2.76
N GLU A 13 -12.48 -10.84 2.74
CA GLU A 13 -11.39 -10.23 2.00
C GLU A 13 -10.01 -10.70 2.49
N PHE A 14 -9.84 -10.94 3.80
CA PHE A 14 -8.60 -11.51 4.36
C PHE A 14 -8.27 -12.91 3.81
N VAL A 15 -9.29 -13.75 3.62
CA VAL A 15 -9.15 -15.16 3.21
C VAL A 15 -9.00 -15.29 1.70
N THR A 16 -9.62 -14.41 0.91
CA THR A 16 -9.71 -14.58 -0.55
C THR A 16 -8.75 -13.72 -1.36
N HIS A 17 -8.12 -12.72 -0.77
CA HIS A 17 -7.22 -11.80 -1.47
C HIS A 17 -5.75 -12.06 -1.11
N ASP A 18 -4.89 -12.03 -2.13
CA ASP A 18 -3.44 -12.05 -1.93
C ASP A 18 -2.94 -10.72 -1.32
N GLN A 19 -1.64 -10.63 -1.06
CA GLN A 19 -1.08 -9.44 -0.42
C GLN A 19 -1.24 -8.17 -1.29
N ALA A 20 -1.16 -8.30 -2.61
CA ALA A 20 -1.26 -7.17 -3.53
C ALA A 20 -2.70 -6.63 -3.53
N ASP A 21 -3.68 -7.52 -3.57
CA ASP A 21 -5.10 -7.18 -3.50
C ASP A 21 -5.46 -6.51 -2.17
N ARG A 22 -4.99 -7.05 -1.03
CA ARG A 22 -5.23 -6.43 0.29
C ARG A 22 -4.63 -5.03 0.39
N THR A 23 -3.47 -4.81 -0.22
CA THR A 23 -2.83 -3.48 -0.26
C THR A 23 -3.64 -2.50 -1.09
N GLY A 24 -4.10 -2.92 -2.28
CA GLY A 24 -4.96 -2.10 -3.14
C GLY A 24 -6.27 -1.71 -2.45
N ILE A 25 -6.91 -2.67 -1.76
CA ILE A 25 -8.13 -2.44 -0.96
C ILE A 25 -7.87 -1.45 0.18
N ALA A 26 -6.77 -1.60 0.93
CA ALA A 26 -6.43 -0.69 2.02
C ALA A 26 -6.25 0.75 1.52
N CYS A 27 -5.50 0.94 0.42
CA CYS A 27 -5.33 2.24 -0.21
C CYS A 27 -6.65 2.86 -0.69
N ALA A 28 -7.57 2.04 -1.24
CA ALA A 28 -8.90 2.48 -1.63
C ALA A 28 -9.74 2.95 -0.43
N ARG A 29 -9.68 2.22 0.70
CA ARG A 29 -10.38 2.60 1.94
C ARG A 29 -9.82 3.89 2.54
N ILE A 30 -8.49 4.06 2.54
CA ILE A 30 -7.85 5.30 2.97
C ILE A 30 -8.32 6.47 2.10
N ALA A 31 -8.27 6.34 0.77
CA ALA A 31 -8.75 7.36 -0.15
C ALA A 31 -10.24 7.72 0.09
N GLY A 32 -11.09 6.71 0.32
CA GLY A 32 -12.50 6.91 0.63
C GLY A 32 -12.75 7.63 1.96
N SER A 33 -11.93 7.37 2.99
CA SER A 33 -12.01 8.09 4.27
C SER A 33 -11.60 9.55 4.13
N LEU A 34 -10.51 9.84 3.40
CA LEU A 34 -10.08 11.22 3.13
C LEU A 34 -11.15 11.99 2.33
N ALA A 35 -11.79 11.35 1.34
CA ALA A 35 -12.87 11.97 0.57
C ALA A 35 -14.10 12.32 1.44
N LYS A 36 -14.27 11.67 2.59
CA LYS A 36 -15.31 11.98 3.58
C LYS A 36 -14.88 13.03 4.61
N GLY A 37 -13.69 13.63 4.44
CA GLY A 37 -13.16 14.65 5.35
C GLY A 37 -12.57 14.10 6.65
N VAL A 38 -12.23 12.81 6.70
CA VAL A 38 -11.50 12.26 7.85
C VAL A 38 -10.09 12.84 7.88
N ASP A 39 -9.69 13.34 9.04
CA ASP A 39 -8.37 13.92 9.26
C ASP A 39 -7.24 12.89 8.99
N PRO A 40 -6.26 13.22 8.12
CA PRO A 40 -5.15 12.33 7.80
C PRO A 40 -4.34 11.90 9.03
N GLN A 41 -4.12 12.82 9.97
CA GLN A 41 -3.37 12.53 11.20
C GLN A 41 -4.13 11.53 12.08
N ALA A 42 -5.46 11.66 12.21
CA ALA A 42 -6.29 10.68 12.91
C ALA A 42 -6.23 9.29 12.26
N LEU A 43 -6.24 9.20 10.92
CA LEU A 43 -6.06 7.93 10.21
C LEU A 43 -4.68 7.32 10.48
N ALA A 44 -3.63 8.12 10.45
CA ALA A 44 -2.26 7.69 10.72
C ALA A 44 -2.11 7.09 12.12
N VAL A 45 -2.71 7.72 13.14
CA VAL A 45 -2.75 7.21 14.51
C VAL A 45 -3.47 5.87 14.58
N GLN A 46 -4.64 5.74 13.94
CA GLN A 46 -5.41 4.50 13.95
C GLN A 46 -4.68 3.36 13.23
N LEU A 47 -4.04 3.65 12.09
CA LEU A 47 -3.29 2.67 11.33
C LEU A 47 -2.04 2.21 12.10
N THR A 48 -1.32 3.13 12.75
CA THR A 48 -0.21 2.79 13.65
C THR A 48 -0.66 1.89 14.79
N ALA A 49 -1.83 2.17 15.40
CA ALA A 49 -2.38 1.33 16.46
C ALA A 49 -2.74 -0.08 15.95
N ASN A 50 -3.29 -0.18 14.74
CA ASN A 50 -3.57 -1.47 14.11
C ASN A 50 -2.29 -2.23 13.80
N GLU A 51 -1.26 -1.55 13.31
CA GLU A 51 0.03 -2.14 12.97
C GLU A 51 0.71 -2.75 14.19
N ARG A 52 0.79 -2.00 15.29
CA ARG A 52 1.29 -2.51 16.58
C ARG A 52 0.54 -3.73 17.10
N LYS A 53 -0.75 -3.83 16.80
CA LYS A 53 -1.57 -4.98 17.21
C LYS A 53 -1.32 -6.20 16.33
N ASN A 54 -1.19 -6.00 15.02
CA ASN A 54 -1.12 -7.07 14.03
C ASN A 54 0.31 -7.59 13.83
N ASN A 55 1.31 -6.70 13.88
CA ASN A 55 2.71 -6.99 13.63
C ASN A 55 3.56 -6.70 14.88
N LYS A 56 3.44 -7.57 15.88
CA LYS A 56 4.03 -7.33 17.22
C LYS A 56 5.56 -7.37 17.28
N ASN A 57 6.19 -8.05 16.33
CA ASN A 57 7.63 -8.26 16.36
C ASN A 57 8.40 -7.07 15.77
N ASP A 58 7.77 -6.36 14.84
CA ASP A 58 8.38 -5.23 14.13
C ASP A 58 7.29 -4.29 13.59
N PRO A 59 6.66 -3.47 14.45
CA PRO A 59 5.57 -2.61 14.03
C PRO A 59 6.10 -1.29 13.46
N GLU A 60 5.61 -0.94 12.29
CA GLU A 60 5.90 0.35 11.67
C GLU A 60 5.04 1.49 12.22
N ILE A 61 5.55 2.72 12.09
CA ILE A 61 4.78 3.94 12.37
C ILE A 61 4.22 4.47 11.06
N VAL A 62 2.91 4.66 11.01
CA VAL A 62 2.23 5.29 9.89
C VAL A 62 2.15 6.79 10.15
N THR A 63 2.67 7.60 9.24
CA THR A 63 2.60 9.06 9.28
C THR A 63 1.44 9.59 8.46
N GLU A 64 1.09 10.87 8.65
CA GLU A 64 0.15 11.57 7.76
C GLU A 64 0.58 11.48 6.28
N GLN A 65 1.88 11.63 6.01
CA GLN A 65 2.39 11.58 4.64
C GLN A 65 2.19 10.19 4.00
N ASP A 66 2.29 9.11 4.78
CA ASP A 66 2.02 7.75 4.29
C ASP A 66 0.55 7.57 3.92
N VAL A 67 -0.36 8.11 4.75
CA VAL A 67 -1.81 8.11 4.48
C VAL A 67 -2.12 8.85 3.17
N LEU A 68 -1.55 10.05 3.00
CA LEU A 68 -1.72 10.84 1.78
C LEU A 68 -1.11 10.14 0.55
N SER A 69 0.04 9.48 0.74
CA SER A 69 0.72 8.75 -0.33
C SER A 69 -0.06 7.50 -0.75
N ALA A 70 -0.65 6.76 0.19
CA ALA A 70 -1.51 5.63 -0.08
C ALA A 70 -2.75 6.05 -0.91
N ALA A 71 -3.41 7.14 -0.51
CA ALA A 71 -4.54 7.68 -1.26
C ALA A 71 -4.13 8.16 -2.67
N LYS A 72 -2.97 8.81 -2.79
CA LYS A 72 -2.39 9.21 -4.08
C LYS A 72 -2.14 7.98 -4.96
N MET A 73 -1.54 6.92 -4.42
CA MET A 73 -1.27 5.69 -5.15
C MET A 73 -2.55 5.02 -5.63
N HIS A 74 -3.61 5.00 -4.83
CA HIS A 74 -4.91 4.52 -5.29
C HIS A 74 -5.41 5.35 -6.48
N ARG A 75 -5.41 6.69 -6.37
CA ARG A 75 -5.87 7.60 -7.43
C ARG A 75 -5.08 7.43 -8.74
N LEU A 76 -3.76 7.28 -8.66
CA LEU A 76 -2.91 7.08 -9.83
C LEU A 76 -3.23 5.79 -10.60
N ASN A 77 -3.86 4.81 -9.96
CA ASN A 77 -4.14 3.49 -10.52
C ASN A 77 -5.64 3.23 -10.79
N GLN A 78 -6.51 4.25 -10.75
CA GLN A 78 -7.97 4.04 -10.90
C GLN A 78 -8.40 3.60 -12.30
N THR A 79 -7.79 4.15 -13.36
CA THR A 79 -8.21 3.87 -14.75
C THR A 79 -7.23 2.92 -15.45
N ARG A 80 -5.94 3.16 -15.27
CA ARG A 80 -4.84 2.32 -15.78
C ARG A 80 -3.75 2.30 -14.72
N GLN A 81 -3.01 1.21 -14.66
CA GLN A 81 -1.87 1.11 -13.75
C GLN A 81 -0.82 2.15 -14.12
N VAL A 82 -0.37 2.96 -13.16
CA VAL A 82 0.66 3.98 -13.36
C VAL A 82 2.05 3.36 -13.56
N TYR A 83 2.23 2.14 -13.06
CA TYR A 83 3.47 1.37 -13.18
C TYR A 83 3.18 -0.05 -13.65
N PRO A 84 2.99 -0.25 -14.97
CA PRO A 84 2.64 -1.55 -15.53
C PRO A 84 3.85 -2.51 -15.49
N GLN A 85 3.55 -3.81 -15.44
CA GLN A 85 4.57 -4.86 -15.35
C GLN A 85 5.64 -4.79 -16.44
N VAL A 86 5.28 -4.41 -17.67
CA VAL A 86 6.25 -4.28 -18.77
C VAL A 86 7.30 -3.21 -18.47
N GLN A 87 6.88 -2.06 -17.93
CA GLN A 87 7.81 -1.00 -17.55
C GLN A 87 8.67 -1.43 -16.35
N ALA A 88 8.06 -2.13 -15.39
CA ALA A 88 8.79 -2.65 -14.24
C ALA A 88 9.87 -3.67 -14.65
N ALA A 89 9.56 -4.58 -15.58
CA ALA A 89 10.50 -5.58 -16.06
C ALA A 89 11.70 -4.94 -16.78
N GLU A 90 11.48 -3.93 -17.61
CA GLU A 90 12.58 -3.23 -18.30
C GLU A 90 13.47 -2.45 -17.33
N LEU A 91 12.89 -1.74 -16.36
CA LEU A 91 13.68 -1.02 -15.35
C LEU A 91 14.50 -1.99 -14.48
N ASN A 92 13.94 -3.13 -14.11
CA ASN A 92 14.67 -4.14 -13.33
C ASN A 92 15.87 -4.72 -14.11
N LYS A 93 15.71 -4.95 -15.43
CA LYS A 93 16.83 -5.37 -16.29
C LYS A 93 17.94 -4.33 -16.31
N VAL A 94 17.59 -3.05 -16.48
CA VAL A 94 18.56 -1.95 -16.50
C VAL A 94 19.28 -1.85 -15.15
N ALA A 95 18.56 -1.93 -14.03
CA ALA A 95 19.16 -1.87 -12.69
C ALA A 95 20.17 -3.00 -12.45
N GLN A 96 19.83 -4.23 -12.85
CA GLN A 96 20.74 -5.39 -12.72
C GLN A 96 21.99 -5.24 -13.58
N GLN A 97 21.87 -4.64 -14.78
CA GLN A 97 23.02 -4.38 -15.63
C GLN A 97 23.95 -3.32 -15.05
N VAL A 98 23.41 -2.25 -14.45
CA VAL A 98 24.23 -1.21 -13.79
C VAL A 98 25.05 -1.82 -12.65
N ASP A 99 24.44 -2.66 -11.81
CA ASP A 99 25.16 -3.37 -10.73
C ASP A 99 26.24 -4.31 -11.26
N GLU A 100 26.00 -5.01 -12.38
CA GLU A 100 27.01 -5.85 -13.03
C GLU A 100 28.14 -5.02 -13.67
N THR A 101 27.85 -3.85 -14.23
CA THR A 101 28.86 -3.01 -14.88
C THR A 101 29.78 -2.34 -13.85
N ASP A 102 29.25 -1.94 -12.68
CA ASP A 102 30.04 -1.37 -11.59
C ASP A 102 31.01 -2.40 -10.95
N LEU A 103 30.73 -3.71 -11.06
CA LEU A 103 31.65 -4.78 -10.62
C LEU A 103 32.81 -5.03 -11.60
N VAL A 104 32.69 -4.63 -12.87
CA VAL A 104 33.71 -4.86 -13.91
C VAL A 104 34.76 -3.75 -13.96
N PHE A 105 34.44 -2.53 -13.50
CA PHE A 105 35.38 -1.39 -13.48
C PHE A 105 36.22 -1.27 -12.19
N HIS A 106 36.13 -2.23 -11.28
CA HIS A 106 36.84 -2.23 -9.99
C HIS A 106 37.76 -3.46 -9.75
N ASN A 107 38.16 -4.18 -10.81
CA ASN A 107 39.18 -5.23 -10.74
C ASN A 107 40.46 -4.87 -11.51
#